data_AF-A0A920PXL3-F1
#
_entry.id   AF-A0A920PXL3-F1
#
_cell.length_a   1.000
_cell.length_b   1.000
_cell.length_c   1.000
_cell.angle_alpha   90.00
_cell.angle_beta   90.00
_cell.angle_gamma   90.00
#
_symmetry.space_group_name_H-M   'P 1'
#
loop_
_entity.id
_entity.type
_entity.pdbx_description
1 polymer ?
#
loop_
_entity_poly.entity_id
_entity_poly.type
_entity_poly.pdbx_seq_one_letter_code
_entity_poly.pdbx_strand_id
1 'polypeptide(L)'
;MNRLVKALIELGSYEEAGGVLDKACDIAPYNNIAKKHRARLAQLVADDDDGTSGLANQNKKTAGAPQIFIEESGKSGTTVLRNTEGNKAVRRLSASEQVVFLRDKNTVTVCTIDGQFIGHLEPKLGNRLARLMDGGNEYAAAVVTVNVDSVSIIIKETFKHRSLQNVCSFPTKAKEGDRVFLNETVARFIRDEDSDDDMKKRT
;
A
#
# COMPACT_ATOMS: atom_id res chain seq x y z
N MET A 1 -18.43 -26.56 -5.98
CA MET A 1 -18.88 -25.82 -4.78
C MET A 1 -18.30 -24.40 -4.71
N ASN A 2 -17.01 -24.23 -4.43
CA ASN A 2 -16.43 -22.90 -4.12
C ASN A 2 -16.58 -21.85 -5.24
N ARG A 3 -16.46 -22.25 -6.51
CA ARG A 3 -16.62 -21.34 -7.65
C ARG A 3 -18.08 -20.95 -7.91
N LEU A 4 -19.02 -21.88 -7.69
CA LEU A 4 -20.45 -21.67 -7.96
C LEU A 4 -21.09 -20.76 -6.90
N VAL A 5 -20.79 -21.00 -5.62
CA VAL A 5 -21.23 -20.11 -4.52
C VAL A 5 -20.72 -18.69 -4.73
N LYS A 6 -19.47 -18.53 -5.18
CA LYS A 6 -18.90 -17.22 -5.47
C LYS A 6 -19.62 -16.52 -6.63
N ALA A 7 -19.92 -17.22 -7.71
CA ALA A 7 -20.66 -16.65 -8.84
C ALA A 7 -22.08 -16.21 -8.44
N LEU A 8 -22.79 -17.00 -7.62
CA LEU A 8 -24.13 -16.65 -7.14
C LEU A 8 -24.12 -15.41 -6.23
N ILE A 9 -23.12 -15.29 -5.35
CA ILE A 9 -22.92 -14.08 -4.53
C ILE A 9 -22.60 -12.87 -5.41
N GLU A 10 -21.75 -13.03 -6.44
CA GLU A 10 -21.44 -11.95 -7.39
C GLU A 10 -22.66 -11.49 -8.21
N LEU A 11 -23.63 -12.39 -8.42
CA LEU A 11 -24.90 -12.10 -9.10
C LEU A 11 -25.97 -11.50 -8.18
N GLY A 12 -25.71 -11.40 -6.87
CA GLY A 12 -26.69 -10.92 -5.87
C GLY A 12 -27.76 -11.95 -5.49
N SER A 13 -27.65 -13.19 -5.97
CA SER A 13 -28.57 -14.30 -5.67
C SER A 13 -28.20 -14.98 -4.35
N TYR A 14 -28.36 -14.28 -3.23
CA TYR A 14 -27.96 -14.78 -1.91
C TYR A 14 -28.79 -16.00 -1.44
N GLU A 15 -30.08 -16.05 -1.78
CA GLU A 15 -30.96 -17.18 -1.44
C GLU A 15 -30.48 -18.48 -2.10
N GLU A 16 -30.15 -18.42 -3.39
CA GLU A 16 -29.63 -19.57 -4.14
C GLU A 16 -28.25 -20.00 -3.63
N ALA A 17 -27.38 -19.04 -3.31
CA ALA A 17 -26.07 -19.31 -2.72
C ALA A 17 -26.20 -20.00 -1.35
N GLY A 18 -27.17 -19.57 -0.53
CA GLY A 18 -27.52 -20.20 0.75
C GLY A 18 -27.97 -21.65 0.58
N GLY A 19 -28.89 -21.91 -0.36
CA GLY A 19 -29.40 -23.26 -0.63
C GLY A 19 -28.32 -24.23 -1.14
N VAL A 20 -27.36 -23.76 -1.92
CA VAL A 20 -26.20 -24.56 -2.36
C VAL A 20 -25.25 -24.86 -1.18
N LEU A 21 -25.04 -23.89 -0.29
CA LEU A 21 -24.22 -24.08 0.92
C LEU A 21 -24.88 -25.04 1.91
N ASP A 22 -26.21 -25.01 2.05
CA ASP A 22 -26.96 -25.97 2.87
C ASP A 22 -26.81 -27.38 2.37
N LYS A 23 -27.09 -27.61 1.09
CA LYS A 23 -26.90 -28.92 0.45
C LYS A 23 -25.48 -29.45 0.64
N ALA A 24 -24.48 -28.57 0.60
CA ALA A 24 -23.10 -28.97 0.82
C ALA A 24 -22.77 -29.28 2.29
N CYS A 25 -23.40 -28.59 3.25
CA CYS A 25 -23.33 -28.93 4.67
C CYS A 25 -24.02 -30.25 4.96
N ASP A 26 -25.14 -30.54 4.30
CA ASP A 26 -25.89 -31.79 4.45
C ASP A 26 -25.11 -32.99 3.90
N ILE A 27 -24.49 -32.84 2.72
CA ILE A 27 -23.69 -33.89 2.09
C ILE A 27 -22.36 -34.10 2.84
N ALA A 28 -21.76 -33.03 3.38
CA ALA A 28 -20.45 -33.06 4.03
C ALA A 28 -20.46 -32.28 5.36
N PRO A 29 -20.99 -32.86 6.45
CA PRO A 29 -21.17 -32.17 7.74
C PRO A 29 -19.86 -31.73 8.42
N TYR A 30 -18.73 -32.32 8.04
CA TYR A 30 -17.39 -31.97 8.52
C TYR A 30 -16.67 -30.93 7.63
N ASN A 31 -17.31 -30.42 6.58
CA ASN A 31 -16.72 -29.42 5.71
C ASN A 31 -16.74 -28.03 6.36
N ASN A 32 -15.66 -27.70 7.08
CA ASN A 32 -15.49 -26.40 7.73
C ASN A 32 -15.48 -25.22 6.73
N ILE A 33 -15.18 -25.46 5.44
CA ILE A 33 -15.21 -24.41 4.40
C ILE A 33 -16.66 -23.99 4.12
N ALA A 34 -17.58 -24.96 4.00
CA ALA A 34 -19.01 -24.67 3.79
C ALA A 34 -19.62 -23.87 4.97
N LYS A 35 -19.27 -24.26 6.20
CA LYS A 35 -19.68 -23.52 7.42
C LYS A 35 -19.16 -22.09 7.44
N LYS A 36 -17.89 -21.87 7.09
CA LYS A 36 -17.31 -20.52 7.00
C LYS A 36 -17.96 -19.68 5.91
N HIS A 37 -18.22 -20.26 4.74
CA HIS A 37 -18.88 -19.55 3.65
C HIS A 37 -20.32 -19.15 4.02
N ARG A 38 -21.03 -20.00 4.76
CA ARG A 38 -22.38 -19.70 5.26
C ARG A 38 -22.39 -18.58 6.30
N ALA A 39 -21.46 -18.60 7.24
CA ALA A 39 -21.29 -17.51 8.20
C ALA A 39 -20.99 -16.17 7.50
N ARG A 40 -20.16 -16.19 6.46
CA ARG A 40 -19.85 -14.99 5.65
C ARG A 40 -21.05 -14.49 4.84
N LEU A 41 -21.87 -15.40 4.31
CA LEU A 41 -23.10 -15.04 3.59
C LEU A 41 -24.13 -14.39 4.53
N ALA A 42 -24.28 -14.90 5.75
CA ALA A 42 -25.18 -14.30 6.74
C ALA A 42 -24.79 -12.87 7.12
N GLN A 43 -23.48 -12.58 7.21
CA GLN A 43 -22.98 -11.22 7.44
C GLN A 43 -23.31 -10.30 6.27
N LEU A 44 -23.11 -10.76 5.02
CA LEU A 44 -23.42 -9.98 3.82
C LEU A 44 -24.92 -9.64 3.70
N VAL A 45 -25.80 -10.59 4.02
CA VAL A 45 -27.25 -10.36 4.00
C VAL A 45 -27.68 -9.39 5.11
N ALA A 46 -27.08 -9.47 6.30
CA ALA A 46 -27.35 -8.53 7.39
C ALA A 46 -26.87 -7.11 7.07
N ASP A 47 -25.76 -6.96 6.35
CA ASP A 47 -25.25 -5.66 5.89
C ASP A 47 -26.13 -5.06 4.77
N ASP A 48 -26.85 -5.88 3.98
CA ASP A 48 -27.79 -5.45 2.93
C ASP A 48 -29.17 -5.02 3.49
N ASP A 49 -29.64 -5.59 4.61
CA ASP A 49 -30.97 -5.33 5.21
C ASP A 49 -31.01 -4.08 6.13
N ASP A 50 -29.87 -3.61 6.65
CA ASP A 50 -29.77 -2.40 7.51
C ASP A 50 -29.95 -1.07 6.73
N GLY A 51 -30.58 -1.10 5.55
CA GLY A 51 -30.98 0.10 4.81
C GLY A 51 -29.83 1.01 4.34
N THR A 52 -28.57 0.65 4.57
CA THR A 52 -27.40 1.33 3.99
C THR A 52 -27.05 0.81 2.60
N SER A 53 -28.05 0.44 1.80
CA SER A 53 -27.88 0.21 0.36
C SER A 53 -27.86 1.56 -0.37
N GLY A 54 -26.86 2.35 -0.04
CA GLY A 54 -26.31 3.36 -0.93
C GLY A 54 -25.11 2.73 -1.62
N LEU A 55 -25.27 2.46 -2.92
CA LEU A 55 -24.28 1.88 -3.81
C LEU A 55 -24.16 0.35 -3.71
N ALA A 56 -24.80 -0.29 -4.69
CA ALA A 56 -24.23 -1.43 -5.37
C ALA A 56 -22.69 -1.36 -5.37
N ASN A 57 -22.05 -2.16 -4.52
CA ASN A 57 -20.65 -2.54 -4.64
C ASN A 57 -20.46 -3.55 -5.80
N GLN A 58 -21.36 -3.54 -6.79
CA GLN A 58 -21.08 -4.02 -8.12
C GLN A 58 -20.25 -2.95 -8.82
N ASN A 59 -19.01 -3.28 -9.18
CA ASN A 59 -18.05 -2.43 -9.90
C ASN A 59 -17.25 -1.39 -9.10
N LYS A 60 -16.64 -1.80 -7.98
CA LYS A 60 -15.20 -1.51 -7.81
C LYS A 60 -14.37 -2.76 -7.99
N LYS A 61 -14.62 -3.48 -9.10
CA LYS A 61 -13.49 -4.01 -9.88
C LYS A 61 -12.75 -2.79 -10.42
N THR A 62 -11.90 -2.17 -9.61
CA THR A 62 -10.70 -1.57 -10.17
C THR A 62 -9.91 -2.73 -10.74
N ALA A 63 -10.23 -3.05 -11.99
CA ALA A 63 -9.45 -3.91 -12.88
C ALA A 63 -8.13 -3.20 -13.25
N GLY A 64 -7.40 -2.76 -12.22
CA GLY A 64 -6.20 -1.96 -12.27
C GLY A 64 -5.68 -1.79 -10.84
N ALA A 65 -4.63 -2.44 -10.39
CA ALA A 65 -3.76 -3.35 -11.11
C ALA A 65 -3.07 -4.28 -10.09
N PRO A 66 -2.98 -5.61 -10.35
CA PRO A 66 -1.99 -6.45 -9.68
C PRO A 66 -0.55 -5.89 -9.81
N GLN A 67 -0.34 -4.93 -10.73
CA GLN A 67 0.90 -4.19 -10.93
C GLN A 67 1.27 -3.23 -9.79
N ILE A 68 0.33 -2.72 -8.98
CA ILE A 68 0.65 -1.82 -7.84
C ILE A 68 1.39 -2.60 -6.73
N PHE A 69 1.12 -3.89 -6.59
CA PHE A 69 1.78 -4.78 -5.65
C PHE A 69 3.18 -5.23 -6.08
N ILE A 70 3.58 -4.94 -7.32
CA ILE A 70 4.93 -5.26 -7.80
C ILE A 70 5.86 -4.16 -7.30
N GLU A 71 6.68 -4.50 -6.30
CA GLU A 71 7.71 -3.63 -5.75
C GLU A 71 8.82 -3.42 -6.77
N GLU A 72 8.78 -2.25 -7.42
CA GLU A 72 9.84 -1.81 -8.34
C GLU A 72 10.80 -0.88 -7.61
N SER A 73 12.09 -1.24 -7.58
CA SER A 73 13.15 -0.42 -6.98
C SER A 73 13.13 1.00 -7.52
N GLY A 74 13.05 1.99 -6.61
CA GLY A 74 13.04 3.43 -6.95
C GLY A 74 11.68 4.01 -7.36
N LYS A 75 10.72 3.17 -7.76
CA LYS A 75 9.37 3.57 -8.21
C LYS A 75 8.25 3.19 -7.25
N SER A 76 8.47 2.16 -6.45
CA SER A 76 7.52 1.70 -5.44
C SER A 76 8.15 1.71 -4.07
N GLY A 77 7.34 1.88 -3.03
CA GLY A 77 7.78 1.80 -1.65
C GLY A 77 6.63 1.47 -0.72
N THR A 78 6.91 0.64 0.28
CA THR A 78 5.96 0.27 1.33
C THR A 78 6.16 1.16 2.55
N THR A 79 5.06 1.64 3.13
CA THR A 79 5.10 2.51 4.32
C THR A 79 3.92 2.22 5.26
N VAL A 80 4.13 2.50 6.54
CA VAL A 80 3.11 2.37 7.58
C VAL A 80 2.47 3.72 7.82
N LEU A 81 1.14 3.75 7.81
CA LEU A 81 0.36 4.94 8.08
C LEU A 81 0.45 5.33 9.56
N ARG A 82 0.49 6.64 9.81
CA ARG A 82 0.38 7.22 11.15
C ARG A 82 -1.05 7.67 11.42
N ASN A 83 -1.40 7.75 12.71
CA ASN A 83 -2.70 8.20 13.18
C ASN A 83 -3.89 7.35 12.69
N THR A 84 -3.68 6.03 12.68
CA THR A 84 -4.70 5.03 12.31
C THR A 84 -5.51 4.53 13.51
N GLU A 85 -5.06 4.81 14.74
CA GLU A 85 -5.69 4.32 15.97
C GLU A 85 -7.10 4.91 16.16
N GLY A 86 -8.07 4.06 16.52
CA GLY A 86 -9.45 4.49 16.76
C GLY A 86 -10.25 4.87 15.51
N ASN A 87 -9.65 4.79 14.32
CA ASN A 87 -10.31 5.14 13.08
C ASN A 87 -11.30 4.04 12.65
N LYS A 88 -12.60 4.35 12.66
CA LYS A 88 -13.65 3.42 12.25
C LYS A 88 -13.50 2.94 10.80
N ALA A 89 -12.88 3.75 9.94
CA ALA A 89 -12.59 3.38 8.56
C ALA A 89 -11.63 2.20 8.48
N VAL A 90 -10.64 2.11 9.37
CA VAL A 90 -9.62 1.05 9.39
C VAL A 90 -10.25 -0.33 9.61
N ARG A 91 -11.32 -0.41 10.41
CA ARG A 91 -12.05 -1.67 10.64
C ARG A 91 -12.76 -2.20 9.39
N ARG A 92 -13.06 -1.31 8.44
CA ARG A 92 -13.75 -1.64 7.18
C ARG A 92 -12.77 -1.88 6.04
N LEU A 93 -11.51 -1.48 6.18
CA LEU A 93 -10.48 -1.65 5.15
C LEU A 93 -10.19 -3.12 4.91
N SER A 94 -10.14 -3.48 3.63
CA SER A 94 -9.65 -4.79 3.19
C SER A 94 -8.23 -4.71 2.66
N ALA A 95 -7.45 -5.78 2.86
CA ALA A 95 -6.20 -5.93 2.14
C ALA A 95 -6.48 -5.91 0.63
N SER A 96 -5.58 -5.29 -0.15
CA SER A 96 -5.72 -5.05 -1.58
C SER A 96 -6.71 -3.96 -2.00
N GLU A 97 -7.26 -3.21 -1.06
CA GLU A 97 -8.09 -2.05 -1.37
C GLU A 97 -7.23 -0.87 -1.85
N GLN A 98 -7.68 -0.18 -2.90
CA GLN A 98 -6.99 1.00 -3.42
C GLN A 98 -7.35 2.23 -2.59
N VAL A 99 -6.37 3.08 -2.36
CA VAL A 99 -6.52 4.31 -1.56
C VAL A 99 -6.15 5.53 -2.39
N VAL A 100 -6.70 6.68 -1.98
CA VAL A 100 -6.49 7.97 -2.63
C VAL A 100 -5.62 8.84 -1.73
N PHE A 101 -4.72 9.59 -2.36
CA PHE A 101 -3.90 10.58 -1.67
C PHE A 101 -4.55 11.95 -1.71
N LEU A 102 -4.70 12.55 -0.53
CA LEU A 102 -5.07 13.94 -0.36
C LEU A 102 -3.81 14.71 0.08
N ARG A 103 -3.33 15.60 -0.78
CA ARG A 103 -2.19 16.46 -0.44
C ARG A 103 -2.67 17.62 0.44
N ASP A 104 -2.01 17.81 1.57
CA ASP A 104 -2.15 18.99 2.42
C ASP A 104 -0.77 19.60 2.72
N LYS A 105 -0.44 20.67 1.99
CA LYS A 105 0.85 21.39 2.06
C LYS A 105 2.06 20.45 1.99
N ASN A 106 2.68 20.18 3.14
CA ASN A 106 3.87 19.34 3.28
C ASN A 106 3.55 17.90 3.76
N THR A 107 2.29 17.56 3.86
CA THR A 107 1.82 16.25 4.32
C THR A 107 0.92 15.62 3.27
N VAL A 108 0.90 14.29 3.27
CA VAL A 108 0.03 13.52 2.41
C VAL A 108 -0.83 12.66 3.31
N THR A 109 -2.13 12.89 3.19
CA THR A 109 -3.18 12.17 3.87
C THR A 109 -3.69 11.06 2.96
N VAL A 110 -4.04 9.92 3.56
CA VAL A 110 -4.54 8.76 2.84
C VAL A 110 -6.01 8.58 3.20
N CYS A 111 -6.84 8.51 2.17
CA CYS A 111 -8.28 8.31 2.28
C CYS A 111 -8.72 7.09 1.47
N THR A 112 -9.87 6.52 1.83
CA THR A 112 -10.57 5.57 0.95
C THR A 112 -11.07 6.28 -0.31
N ILE A 113 -11.45 5.50 -1.32
CA ILE A 113 -12.06 6.04 -2.55
C ILE A 113 -13.38 6.78 -2.22
N ASP A 114 -14.05 6.41 -1.13
CA ASP A 114 -15.28 7.04 -0.65
C ASP A 114 -15.01 8.34 0.16
N GLY A 115 -13.75 8.78 0.21
CA GLY A 115 -13.33 10.01 0.88
C GLY A 115 -13.14 9.89 2.39
N GLN A 116 -13.20 8.68 2.95
CA GLN A 116 -13.03 8.48 4.38
C GLN A 116 -11.56 8.50 4.76
N PHE A 117 -11.19 9.35 5.73
CA PHE A 117 -9.83 9.44 6.23
C PHE A 117 -9.36 8.10 6.81
N ILE A 118 -8.13 7.69 6.50
CA ILE A 118 -7.50 6.49 7.06
C ILE A 118 -6.36 6.88 7.99
N GLY A 119 -5.45 7.75 7.51
CA GLY A 119 -4.25 8.14 8.24
C GLY A 119 -3.34 9.06 7.42
N HIS A 120 -2.14 9.32 7.93
CA HIS A 120 -1.12 10.13 7.25
C HIS A 120 0.12 9.31 6.89
N LEU A 121 0.82 9.70 5.83
CA LEU A 121 2.14 9.16 5.53
C LEU A 121 3.17 9.61 6.57
N GLU A 122 4.28 8.87 6.68
CA GLU A 122 5.43 9.28 7.48
C GLU A 122 5.90 10.70 7.06
N PRO A 123 6.16 11.63 7.99
CA PRO A 123 6.45 13.03 7.65
C PRO A 123 7.55 13.22 6.59
N LYS A 124 8.60 12.41 6.62
CA LYS A 124 9.70 12.46 5.64
C LYS A 124 9.23 12.04 4.24
N LEU A 125 8.47 10.95 4.15
CA LEU A 125 7.94 10.46 2.87
C LEU A 125 6.81 11.35 2.35
N GLY A 126 5.90 11.79 3.22
CA GLY A 126 4.80 12.69 2.88
C GLY A 126 5.31 14.01 2.29
N ASN A 127 6.29 14.66 2.92
CA ASN A 127 6.87 15.91 2.40
C ASN A 127 7.56 15.70 1.05
N ARG A 128 8.29 14.59 0.89
CA ARG A 128 8.91 14.25 -0.39
C ARG A 128 7.85 14.05 -1.49
N LEU A 129 6.84 13.23 -1.23
CA LEU A 129 5.78 12.95 -2.20
C LEU A 129 4.98 14.21 -2.53
N ALA A 130 4.67 15.05 -1.55
CA ALA A 130 4.00 16.33 -1.80
C ALA A 130 4.78 17.21 -2.82
N ARG A 131 6.10 17.33 -2.65
CA ARG A 131 6.94 18.09 -3.61
C ARG A 131 6.99 17.46 -5.00
N LEU A 132 6.98 16.14 -5.08
CA LEU A 132 7.01 15.43 -6.36
C LEU A 132 5.66 15.50 -7.08
N MET A 133 4.56 15.44 -6.32
CA MET A 133 3.20 15.69 -6.83
C MET A 133 3.06 17.13 -7.33
N ASP A 134 3.61 18.11 -6.60
CA ASP A 134 3.67 19.51 -7.05
C ASP A 134 4.46 19.67 -8.38
N GLY A 135 5.44 18.79 -8.62
CA GLY A 135 6.18 18.72 -9.87
C GLY A 135 5.51 17.91 -10.99
N GLY A 136 4.28 17.43 -10.77
CA GLY A 136 3.48 16.71 -11.77
C GLY A 136 3.63 15.19 -11.76
N ASN A 137 4.23 14.59 -10.73
CA ASN A 137 4.24 13.13 -10.60
C ASN A 137 2.92 12.62 -10.04
N GLU A 138 2.48 11.45 -10.50
CA GLU A 138 1.29 10.78 -10.00
C GLU A 138 1.64 9.47 -9.31
N TYR A 139 0.84 9.15 -8.29
CA TYR A 139 1.04 8.00 -7.43
C TYR A 139 -0.26 7.25 -7.23
N ALA A 140 -0.20 5.93 -7.33
CA ALA A 140 -1.25 5.04 -6.87
C ALA A 140 -0.80 4.34 -5.59
N ALA A 141 -1.75 3.98 -4.74
CA ALA A 141 -1.47 3.19 -3.56
C ALA A 141 -2.56 2.17 -3.25
N ALA A 142 -2.15 1.11 -2.58
CA ALA A 142 -3.02 0.04 -2.15
C ALA A 142 -2.66 -0.43 -0.74
N VAL A 143 -3.65 -0.91 -0.01
CA VAL A 143 -3.49 -1.49 1.32
C VAL A 143 -2.81 -2.85 1.20
N VAL A 144 -1.71 -3.05 1.93
CA VAL A 144 -0.96 -4.31 1.96
C VAL A 144 -1.42 -5.14 3.16
N THR A 145 -1.38 -4.55 4.35
CA THR A 145 -1.78 -5.20 5.60
C THR A 145 -2.57 -4.24 6.47
N VAL A 146 -3.60 -4.78 7.11
CA VAL A 146 -4.41 -4.09 8.11
C VAL A 146 -4.27 -4.86 9.41
N ASN A 147 -3.61 -4.26 10.40
CA ASN A 147 -3.57 -4.74 11.78
C ASN A 147 -4.52 -3.87 12.64
N VAL A 148 -4.73 -4.29 13.89
CA VAL A 148 -5.61 -3.58 14.84
C VAL A 148 -5.17 -2.13 15.04
N ASP A 149 -3.86 -1.89 15.14
CA ASP A 149 -3.31 -0.56 15.44
C ASP A 149 -2.46 0.04 14.30
N SER A 150 -2.11 -0.75 13.30
CA SER A 150 -1.23 -0.32 12.20
C SER A 150 -1.76 -0.74 10.83
N VAL A 151 -1.70 0.20 9.87
CA VAL A 151 -2.05 -0.06 8.47
C VAL A 151 -0.81 0.18 7.62
N SER A 152 -0.47 -0.80 6.79
CA SER A 152 0.64 -0.68 5.84
C SER A 152 0.09 -0.58 4.42
N ILE A 153 0.63 0.36 3.66
CA ILE A 153 0.28 0.58 2.26
C ILE A 153 1.51 0.48 1.38
N ILE A 154 1.31 0.05 0.14
CA ILE A 154 2.30 0.14 -0.93
C ILE A 154 1.94 1.34 -1.79
N ILE A 155 2.95 2.14 -2.13
CA ILE A 155 2.82 3.30 -2.99
C ILE A 155 3.64 3.04 -4.24
N LYS A 156 3.09 3.33 -5.41
CA LYS A 156 3.74 3.18 -6.70
C LYS A 156 3.59 4.45 -7.52
N GLU A 157 4.69 4.92 -8.10
CA GLU A 157 4.70 5.98 -9.11
C GLU A 157 4.05 5.46 -10.40
N THR A 158 2.92 6.05 -10.77
CA THR A 158 2.20 5.72 -12.01
C THR A 158 2.63 6.62 -13.16
N PHE A 159 2.99 7.86 -12.86
CA PHE A 159 3.47 8.83 -13.84
C PHE A 159 4.63 9.64 -13.28
N LYS A 160 5.65 9.82 -14.12
CA LYS A 160 6.84 10.61 -13.80
C LYS A 160 6.99 11.76 -14.77
N HIS A 161 6.95 12.98 -14.26
CA HIS A 161 7.10 14.17 -15.07
C HIS A 161 8.55 14.34 -15.57
N ARG A 162 8.71 14.89 -16.79
CA ARG A 162 10.01 15.02 -17.47
C ARG A 162 11.03 15.86 -16.68
N SER A 163 10.56 16.87 -15.93
CA SER A 163 11.42 17.71 -15.09
C SER A 163 12.05 16.96 -13.90
N LEU A 164 11.49 15.80 -13.52
CA LEU A 164 11.89 15.05 -12.34
C LEU A 164 12.56 13.71 -12.68
N GLN A 165 12.97 13.48 -13.93
CA GLN A 165 13.54 12.19 -14.36
C GLN A 165 14.76 11.75 -13.53
N ASN A 166 15.58 12.71 -13.07
CA ASN A 166 16.76 12.46 -12.26
C ASN A 166 16.47 12.26 -10.76
N VAL A 167 15.21 12.36 -10.34
CA VAL A 167 14.81 12.25 -8.92
C VAL A 167 13.99 10.96 -8.74
N CYS A 168 14.44 10.06 -7.86
CA CYS A 168 13.70 8.83 -7.55
C CYS A 168 12.63 9.09 -6.48
N SER A 169 11.41 8.61 -6.66
CA SER A 169 10.35 8.80 -5.65
C SER A 169 10.67 8.10 -4.33
N PHE A 170 11.19 6.88 -4.40
CA PHE A 170 11.52 6.06 -3.23
C PHE A 170 13.03 5.75 -3.21
N PRO A 171 13.87 6.60 -2.59
CA PRO A 171 15.28 6.28 -2.42
C PRO A 171 15.38 5.02 -1.55
N THR A 172 16.08 3.99 -2.03
CA THR A 172 16.36 2.81 -1.23
C THR A 172 17.10 3.25 0.02
N LYS A 173 16.61 2.83 1.20
CA LYS A 173 17.43 2.92 2.41
C LYS A 173 18.62 2.02 2.14
N ALA A 174 19.75 2.59 1.73
CA ALA A 174 21.03 1.91 1.84
C ALA A 174 21.07 1.43 3.29
N LYS A 175 21.14 0.11 3.49
CA LYS A 175 21.29 -0.46 4.83
C LYS A 175 22.41 0.33 5.50
N GLU A 176 22.15 0.80 6.71
CA GLU A 176 23.06 1.59 7.55
C GLU A 176 24.32 0.79 7.98
N GLY A 177 24.75 -0.20 7.18
CA GLY A 177 26.00 -0.93 7.31
C GLY A 177 27.01 -0.65 6.19
N ASP A 178 26.62 0.01 5.09
CA ASP A 178 27.50 0.18 3.91
C ASP A 178 28.15 1.58 3.81
N ARG A 179 27.79 2.50 4.71
CA ARG A 179 28.37 3.85 4.76
C ARG A 179 29.73 3.91 5.49
N VAL A 180 30.18 2.81 6.10
CA VAL A 180 31.41 2.77 6.90
C VAL A 180 32.62 2.30 6.09
N PHE A 181 32.42 1.73 4.89
CA PHE A 181 33.54 1.16 4.12
C PHE A 181 34.04 2.03 2.96
N LEU A 182 33.33 3.08 2.56
CA LEU A 182 33.78 3.93 1.44
C LEU A 182 34.65 5.12 1.90
N ASN A 183 34.53 5.53 3.15
CA ASN A 183 35.25 6.67 3.72
C ASN A 183 36.67 6.31 4.16
N GLU A 184 36.95 5.07 4.58
CA GLU A 184 38.29 4.70 5.04
C GLU A 184 39.29 4.48 3.89
N THR A 185 38.84 3.92 2.77
CA THR A 185 39.71 3.69 1.60
C THR A 185 40.07 5.01 0.92
N VAL A 186 39.13 5.95 0.78
CA VAL A 186 39.40 7.28 0.19
C VAL A 186 40.27 8.13 1.12
N ALA A 187 40.12 8.02 2.44
CA ALA A 187 40.95 8.76 3.39
C ALA A 187 42.42 8.30 3.42
N ARG A 188 42.73 7.05 3.07
CA ARG A 188 44.12 6.59 2.96
C ARG A 188 44.84 7.14 1.73
N PHE A 189 44.15 7.22 0.58
CA PHE A 189 44.79 7.73 -0.64
C PHE A 189 45.13 9.22 -0.62
N ILE A 190 44.48 10.02 0.24
CA ILE A 190 44.76 11.47 0.35
C ILE A 190 45.94 11.76 1.28
N ARG A 191 46.39 10.80 2.11
CA ARG A 191 47.45 11.05 3.10
C ARG A 191 48.86 10.73 2.60
N ASP A 192 49.00 10.09 1.45
CA ASP A 192 50.28 9.63 0.90
C ASP A 192 50.81 10.51 -0.26
N GLU A 193 50.12 11.61 -0.63
CA GLU A 193 50.57 12.52 -1.71
C GLU A 193 51.21 13.84 -1.22
N ASP A 194 51.30 14.09 0.09
CA ASP A 194 51.94 15.31 0.66
C ASP A 194 53.33 15.04 1.26
N SER A 195 54.19 14.29 0.57
CA SER A 195 55.62 14.22 0.89
C SER A 195 56.43 14.05 -0.37
N ASP A 196 56.63 15.15 -1.08
CA ASP A 196 57.83 15.45 -1.87
C ASP A 196 57.66 16.82 -2.52
N ASP A 197 58.01 17.91 -1.81
CA ASP A 197 58.85 19.00 -2.34
C ASP A 197 59.07 20.07 -1.26
N ASP A 198 60.20 20.03 -0.55
CA ASP A 198 60.71 21.24 0.10
C ASP A 198 62.24 21.35 -0.12
N MET A 199 62.54 21.99 -1.25
CA MET A 199 63.40 23.17 -1.31
C MET A 199 64.92 22.96 -1.26
N LYS A 200 65.50 22.96 -2.48
CA LYS A 200 66.75 23.67 -2.76
C LYS A 200 66.73 25.08 -2.14
N LYS A 201 67.68 25.40 -1.25
CA LYS A 201 68.61 26.55 -1.39
C LYS A 201 69.46 26.80 -0.13
N ARG A 202 70.71 27.24 -0.39
CA ARG A 202 71.75 27.83 0.49
C ARG A 202 72.61 26.79 1.23
N THR A 203 73.94 26.80 1.14
CA THR A 203 74.92 27.86 0.80
C THR A 203 76.18 27.20 0.27
#